data_AF-A0A9W8KW62-F1
#
_entry.id   AF-A0A9W8KW62-F1
#
_cell.length_a   1.000
_cell.length_b   1.000
_cell.length_c   1.000
_cell.angle_alpha   90.00
_cell.angle_beta   90.00
_cell.angle_gamma   90.00
#
_symmetry.space_group_name_H-M   'P 1'
#
loop_
_entity.id
_entity.type
_entity.pdbx_description
1 polymer ?
#
loop_
_entity_poly.entity_id
_entity_poly.type
_entity_poly.pdbx_seq_one_letter_code
_entity_poly.pdbx_strand_id
1 'polypeptide(L)'
;MSDSETPKQKSQRVASVSEKASPPRSPKFGDDPDSAIDAQATLVMQKGLLDDIIDGIHLGLITIVIICFFFVAIFAGSLPTIFPAIKPIYDFVFEIPKLVMSLPEYALLIKEEFPTTLEDAMFLASGLSYWFAELLHTLPYKECILALSWATYIWDTHLDIRQRDRLHEVRRPLAISSFISRQAYLEANAYGLDQSSLTIIKKFVEQLETTAIIYYDMIPTLWAAVGTAMETYLGFGAEYEITQSVLFFLVATIISSLLSMPFTLYSTFVVEKKHGFNKQTIGLFISDTLKSFALGAAFGGPLIAAFLWIVAKTGSQFYIYAWALMAAAQVLFILIYPTIIQPLFNKFDPLPEGELRTEIEKLASRLNFPLKKLYVVDGSKRSGHSNAYVTGFFNSKKIVVFDTLIEQCTTEEIVAIIGHELGHWKKNHLFRMLLAAQVHIFTIFFAFGLFIGEEAMYTSFGMDTMPTMIGFIFFQYLYEPLASILQFVLNLLSRLHEFDADAFSKKLGYGEPLASGLIKIHVENKSNFNPDPLYSAYHYSHPPLVERLNAIRDPNVAPKTE
;
A
#
# COMPACT_ATOMS: atom_id res chain seq x y z
N MET A 1 -87.76 18.67 -13.55
CA MET A 1 -87.93 19.29 -14.88
C MET A 1 -86.61 19.10 -15.61
N SER A 2 -86.31 17.85 -15.95
CA SER A 2 -86.97 17.06 -16.99
C SER A 2 -86.43 17.43 -18.36
N ASP A 3 -86.05 16.51 -19.21
CA ASP A 3 -85.90 15.06 -19.12
C ASP A 3 -85.57 14.69 -20.56
N SER A 4 -84.74 13.66 -20.73
CA SER A 4 -85.00 12.62 -21.75
C SER A 4 -84.83 13.05 -23.24
N GLU A 5 -84.46 12.22 -24.20
CA GLU A 5 -84.54 10.77 -24.36
C GLU A 5 -83.38 10.32 -25.27
N THR A 6 -82.66 9.29 -24.85
CA THR A 6 -82.13 8.23 -25.74
C THR A 6 -83.33 7.40 -26.24
N PRO A 7 -83.32 6.66 -27.39
CA PRO A 7 -82.50 5.42 -27.46
C PRO A 7 -82.22 4.74 -28.85
N LYS A 8 -81.35 3.71 -28.81
CA LYS A 8 -81.44 2.37 -29.50
C LYS A 8 -81.20 2.27 -31.03
N GLN A 9 -80.63 1.20 -31.63
CA GLN A 9 -79.90 -0.01 -31.20
C GLN A 9 -79.51 -0.84 -32.45
N LYS A 10 -78.62 -1.83 -32.25
CA LYS A 10 -78.20 -3.01 -33.07
C LYS A 10 -76.86 -2.82 -33.81
N SER A 11 -75.86 -3.69 -33.72
CA SER A 11 -75.85 -5.13 -33.41
C SER A 11 -74.43 -5.62 -33.03
N GLN A 12 -74.36 -6.38 -31.92
CA GLN A 12 -73.57 -7.58 -31.59
C GLN A 12 -72.22 -7.97 -32.26
N ARG A 13 -71.40 -8.56 -31.36
CA ARG A 13 -70.28 -9.54 -31.49
C ARG A 13 -68.88 -8.98 -31.79
N VAL A 14 -67.75 -9.47 -31.24
CA VAL A 14 -67.30 -10.30 -30.09
C VAL A 14 -65.79 -10.48 -30.31
N ALA A 15 -64.95 -10.38 -29.25
CA ALA A 15 -63.58 -10.95 -29.11
C ALA A 15 -62.47 -10.51 -30.12
N SER A 16 -61.18 -10.34 -29.80
CA SER A 16 -60.36 -10.51 -28.58
C SER A 16 -58.88 -10.19 -28.90
N VAL A 17 -58.06 -9.94 -27.86
CA VAL A 17 -56.57 -10.05 -27.77
C VAL A 17 -55.77 -8.85 -28.31
N SER A 18 -55.42 -7.87 -27.47
CA SER A 18 -54.18 -7.79 -26.64
C SER A 18 -52.91 -7.44 -27.43
N GLU A 19 -52.71 -6.13 -27.64
CA GLU A 19 -51.38 -5.55 -27.89
C GLU A 19 -50.66 -5.36 -26.55
N LYS A 20 -49.61 -6.16 -26.30
CA LYS A 20 -48.64 -5.88 -25.22
C LYS A 20 -47.75 -4.73 -25.70
N ALA A 21 -48.05 -3.51 -25.28
CA ALA A 21 -47.09 -2.42 -25.30
C ALA A 21 -45.90 -2.80 -24.40
N SER A 22 -44.69 -2.80 -24.96
CA SER A 22 -43.45 -2.98 -24.19
C SER A 22 -43.28 -1.82 -23.20
N PRO A 23 -42.74 -2.05 -21.99
CA PRO A 23 -42.46 -0.95 -21.07
C PRO A 23 -41.45 0.03 -21.71
N PRO A 24 -41.53 1.34 -21.40
CA PRO A 24 -40.60 2.30 -21.95
C PRO A 24 -39.18 1.91 -21.55
N ARG A 25 -38.28 1.84 -22.55
CA ARG A 25 -36.85 1.61 -22.31
C ARG A 25 -36.35 2.69 -21.35
N SER A 26 -35.59 2.29 -20.32
CA SER A 26 -34.82 3.21 -19.49
C SER A 26 -33.95 4.10 -20.40
N PRO A 27 -33.82 5.42 -20.13
CA PRO A 27 -33.00 6.31 -20.94
C PRO A 27 -31.58 5.76 -21.07
N LYS A 28 -31.02 5.78 -22.27
CA LYS A 28 -29.63 5.37 -22.52
C LYS A 28 -28.74 6.61 -22.40
N PHE A 29 -27.45 6.35 -22.18
CA PHE A 29 -26.40 7.36 -22.17
C PHE A 29 -26.43 8.20 -23.47
N GLY A 30 -26.53 9.53 -23.34
CA GLY A 30 -26.52 10.47 -24.47
C GLY A 30 -27.86 11.12 -24.86
N ASP A 31 -28.96 10.81 -24.16
CA ASP A 31 -30.29 11.35 -24.53
C ASP A 31 -30.60 12.74 -23.90
N ASP A 32 -29.86 13.18 -22.87
CA ASP A 32 -30.05 14.49 -22.22
C ASP A 32 -28.71 15.18 -21.88
N PRO A 33 -28.15 15.98 -22.80
CA PRO A 33 -26.94 16.76 -22.56
C PRO A 33 -27.09 17.89 -21.52
N ASP A 34 -28.31 18.16 -21.05
CA ASP A 34 -28.61 19.18 -20.03
C ASP A 34 -28.75 18.59 -18.62
N SER A 35 -28.54 17.28 -18.45
CA SER A 35 -28.52 16.68 -17.11
C SER A 35 -27.35 17.28 -16.33
N ALA A 36 -27.64 17.99 -15.24
CA ALA A 36 -26.64 18.63 -14.40
C ALA A 36 -25.56 17.62 -13.93
N ILE A 37 -25.91 16.34 -13.83
CA ILE A 37 -25.01 15.24 -13.47
C ILE A 37 -24.04 14.92 -14.61
N ASP A 38 -24.45 15.02 -15.89
CA ASP A 38 -23.57 14.80 -17.04
C ASP A 38 -22.65 16.00 -17.32
N ALA A 39 -23.15 17.22 -17.13
CA ALA A 39 -22.32 18.41 -17.11
C ALA A 39 -21.26 18.34 -15.99
N GLN A 40 -21.66 17.89 -14.78
CA GLN A 40 -20.76 17.73 -13.64
C GLN A 40 -19.80 16.55 -13.81
N ALA A 41 -20.22 15.43 -14.43
CA ALA A 41 -19.33 14.32 -14.80
C ALA A 41 -18.27 14.77 -15.80
N THR A 42 -18.67 15.59 -16.78
CA THR A 42 -17.76 16.16 -17.78
C THR A 42 -16.81 17.18 -17.13
N LEU A 43 -17.28 18.02 -16.21
CA LEU A 43 -16.47 19.01 -15.48
C LEU A 43 -15.46 18.35 -14.52
N VAL A 44 -15.84 17.23 -13.90
CA VAL A 44 -14.97 16.40 -13.04
C VAL A 44 -13.90 15.67 -13.87
N MET A 45 -14.23 15.26 -15.11
CA MET A 45 -13.30 14.60 -16.03
C MET A 45 -12.47 15.57 -16.88
N GLN A 46 -12.82 16.87 -16.89
CA GLN A 46 -12.20 17.88 -17.75
C GLN A 46 -10.84 18.36 -17.28
N LYS A 47 -10.42 18.08 -16.04
CA LYS A 47 -9.02 18.22 -15.65
C LYS A 47 -8.26 17.04 -16.26
N GLY A 48 -7.70 17.27 -17.44
CA GLY A 48 -7.01 16.24 -18.20
C GLY A 48 -5.73 15.81 -17.48
N LEU A 49 -5.24 14.62 -17.80
CA LEU A 49 -3.92 14.14 -17.39
C LEU A 49 -2.83 15.21 -17.62
N LEU A 50 -2.97 16.06 -18.63
CA LEU A 50 -2.04 17.14 -18.93
C LEU A 50 -2.03 18.25 -17.87
N ASP A 51 -3.18 18.68 -17.34
CA ASP A 51 -3.23 19.70 -16.28
C ASP A 51 -2.69 19.15 -14.96
N ASP A 52 -2.97 17.88 -14.68
CA ASP A 52 -2.41 17.17 -13.54
C ASP A 52 -0.89 16.94 -13.69
N ILE A 53 -0.41 16.65 -14.91
CA ILE A 53 1.01 16.60 -15.23
C ILE A 53 1.63 18.00 -15.04
N ILE A 54 0.96 19.09 -15.42
CA ILE A 54 1.48 20.45 -15.22
C ILE A 54 1.57 20.78 -13.73
N ASP A 55 0.52 20.52 -12.94
CA ASP A 55 0.54 20.68 -11.48
C ASP A 55 1.61 19.77 -10.84
N GLY A 56 1.79 18.57 -11.37
CA GLY A 56 2.81 17.62 -10.97
C GLY A 56 4.23 18.03 -11.35
N ILE A 57 4.42 18.67 -12.49
CA ILE A 57 5.68 19.29 -12.90
C ILE A 57 5.95 20.47 -11.98
N HIS A 58 4.96 21.28 -11.61
CA HIS A 58 5.16 22.35 -10.63
C HIS A 58 5.56 21.81 -9.26
N LEU A 59 4.87 20.77 -8.76
CA LEU A 59 5.19 20.12 -7.50
C LEU A 59 6.57 19.44 -7.55
N GLY A 60 6.86 18.74 -8.65
CA GLY A 60 8.15 18.12 -8.93
C GLY A 60 9.27 19.15 -9.07
N LEU A 61 9.05 20.28 -9.72
CA LEU A 61 10.01 21.39 -9.82
C LEU A 61 10.24 22.03 -8.46
N ILE A 62 9.22 22.18 -7.62
CA ILE A 62 9.38 22.65 -6.24
C ILE A 62 10.22 21.65 -5.45
N THR A 63 9.92 20.34 -5.55
CA THR A 63 10.72 19.29 -4.93
C THR A 63 12.15 19.30 -5.46
N ILE A 64 12.35 19.44 -6.78
CA ILE A 64 13.67 19.56 -7.42
C ILE A 64 14.40 20.82 -6.97
N VAL A 65 13.73 21.96 -6.77
CA VAL A 65 14.35 23.18 -6.24
C VAL A 65 14.73 23.01 -4.77
N ILE A 66 13.90 22.33 -3.98
CA ILE A 66 14.22 21.97 -2.58
C ILE A 66 15.41 21.01 -2.55
N ILE A 67 15.39 19.97 -3.39
CA ILE A 67 16.51 19.04 -3.63
C ILE A 67 17.73 19.87 -4.02
N CYS A 68 17.71 20.64 -5.10
CA CYS A 68 18.85 21.45 -5.55
C CYS A 68 19.36 22.41 -4.47
N PHE A 69 18.49 23.09 -3.73
CA PHE A 69 18.92 23.99 -2.64
C PHE A 69 19.57 23.20 -1.50
N PHE A 70 18.99 22.07 -1.14
CA PHE A 70 19.47 21.18 -0.08
C PHE A 70 20.77 20.47 -0.46
N PHE A 71 20.84 19.95 -1.69
CA PHE A 71 22.02 19.32 -2.28
C PHE A 71 23.11 20.35 -2.59
N VAL A 72 22.79 21.58 -2.99
CA VAL A 72 23.79 22.65 -3.08
C VAL A 72 24.27 23.04 -1.69
N ALA A 73 23.39 23.15 -0.70
CA ALA A 73 23.80 23.47 0.67
C ALA A 73 24.72 22.40 1.30
N ILE A 74 24.54 21.12 0.94
CA ILE A 74 25.33 20.00 1.48
C ILE A 74 26.54 19.66 0.61
N PHE A 75 26.41 19.76 -0.71
CA PHE A 75 27.37 19.25 -1.71
C PHE A 75 27.94 20.35 -2.64
N ALA A 76 27.89 21.62 -2.24
CA ALA A 76 28.41 22.78 -3.01
C ALA A 76 29.83 22.60 -3.58
N GLY A 77 30.66 21.74 -2.98
CA GLY A 77 32.02 21.42 -3.46
C GLY A 77 32.09 20.54 -4.72
N SER A 78 31.01 19.87 -5.13
CA SER A 78 31.03 18.81 -6.15
C SER A 78 30.12 19.06 -7.37
N LEU A 79 29.45 20.22 -7.43
CA LEU A 79 28.45 20.57 -8.45
C LEU A 79 28.89 20.74 -9.93
N PRO A 80 30.16 20.99 -10.32
CA PRO A 80 30.49 21.37 -11.70
C PRO A 80 30.35 20.28 -12.80
N THR A 81 30.03 19.03 -12.48
CA THR A 81 30.07 17.88 -13.43
C THR A 81 28.72 17.46 -14.03
N ILE A 82 27.59 18.05 -13.61
CA ILE A 82 26.27 17.39 -13.74
C ILE A 82 25.51 17.67 -15.05
N PHE A 83 25.82 18.70 -15.84
CA PHE A 83 24.98 19.08 -16.99
C PHE A 83 25.18 18.32 -18.31
N PRO A 84 26.34 17.70 -18.64
CA PRO A 84 26.50 16.97 -19.91
C PRO A 84 25.92 15.53 -19.93
N ALA A 85 25.50 14.98 -18.79
CA ALA A 85 25.35 13.53 -18.57
C ALA A 85 24.00 12.90 -18.96
N ILE A 86 23.11 13.62 -19.65
CA ILE A 86 21.72 13.13 -19.90
C ILE A 86 21.61 12.32 -21.22
N LYS A 87 22.67 12.24 -22.03
CA LYS A 87 22.70 11.47 -23.28
C LYS A 87 22.71 9.93 -23.10
N PRO A 88 23.45 9.32 -22.15
CA PRO A 88 23.51 7.86 -22.00
C PRO A 88 22.18 7.21 -21.56
N ILE A 89 21.30 7.97 -20.92
CA ILE A 89 19.98 7.51 -20.45
C ILE A 89 19.05 7.18 -21.64
N TYR A 90 19.18 7.92 -22.74
CA TYR A 90 18.46 7.62 -23.99
C TYR A 90 18.96 6.33 -24.65
N ASP A 91 20.28 6.10 -24.61
CA ASP A 91 20.93 4.95 -25.25
C ASP A 91 20.71 3.64 -24.44
N PHE A 92 20.61 3.71 -23.11
CA PHE A 92 20.39 2.54 -22.23
C PHE A 92 18.95 1.99 -22.29
N VAL A 93 17.94 2.86 -22.39
CA VAL A 93 16.52 2.47 -22.42
C VAL A 93 16.12 1.75 -23.73
N PHE A 94 16.84 2.00 -24.83
CA PHE A 94 16.56 1.39 -26.13
C PHE A 94 17.28 0.05 -26.39
N GLU A 95 18.28 -0.31 -25.59
CA GLU A 95 19.07 -1.55 -25.78
C GLU A 95 18.56 -2.75 -24.94
N ILE A 96 17.72 -2.51 -23.92
CA ILE A 96 17.07 -3.55 -23.09
C ILE A 96 16.30 -4.61 -23.91
N PRO A 97 15.57 -4.27 -25.00
CA PRO A 97 14.90 -5.27 -25.83
C PRO A 97 15.86 -6.29 -26.46
N LYS A 98 17.12 -5.95 -26.71
CA LYS A 98 18.10 -6.89 -27.27
C LYS A 98 18.62 -7.91 -26.25
N LEU A 99 18.68 -7.53 -24.96
CA LEU A 99 19.08 -8.42 -23.88
C LEU A 99 17.96 -9.39 -23.49
N VAL A 100 16.69 -8.95 -23.61
CA VAL A 100 15.50 -9.80 -23.35
C VAL A 100 15.21 -10.76 -24.51
N MET A 101 15.57 -10.41 -25.75
CA MET A 101 15.34 -11.25 -26.93
C MET A 101 16.29 -12.47 -27.06
N SER A 102 17.35 -12.56 -26.26
CA SER A 102 18.28 -13.72 -26.24
C SER A 102 17.94 -14.79 -25.18
N LEU A 103 16.95 -14.53 -24.30
CA LEU A 103 16.43 -15.51 -23.32
C LEU A 103 15.95 -16.86 -23.91
N PRO A 104 15.38 -16.93 -25.13
CA PRO A 104 14.93 -18.19 -25.72
C PRO A 104 16.07 -19.16 -26.07
N GLU A 105 17.27 -18.66 -26.40
CA GLU A 105 18.44 -19.49 -26.75
C GLU A 105 19.02 -20.18 -25.49
N TYR A 106 18.95 -19.53 -24.32
CA TYR A 106 19.33 -20.12 -23.03
C TYR A 106 18.27 -21.07 -22.47
N ALA A 107 16.99 -20.81 -22.73
CA ALA A 107 15.89 -21.67 -22.31
C ALA A 107 15.87 -23.06 -22.99
N LEU A 108 16.48 -23.17 -24.18
CA LEU A 108 16.63 -24.44 -24.91
C LEU A 108 17.78 -25.30 -24.36
N LEU A 109 18.89 -24.69 -23.91
CA LEU A 109 20.01 -25.38 -23.26
C LEU A 109 19.62 -25.94 -21.88
N ILE A 110 18.83 -25.21 -21.10
CA ILE A 110 18.38 -25.63 -19.75
C ILE A 110 17.38 -26.81 -19.83
N LYS A 111 16.73 -27.03 -20.97
CA LYS A 111 15.72 -28.08 -21.14
C LYS A 111 16.30 -29.47 -21.36
N GLU A 112 17.55 -29.58 -21.80
CA GLU A 112 18.24 -30.86 -22.02
C GLU A 112 19.05 -31.35 -20.81
N GLU A 113 19.31 -30.49 -19.81
CA GLU A 113 20.11 -30.81 -18.61
C GLU A 113 19.28 -31.21 -17.37
N PHE A 114 17.99 -31.50 -17.50
CA PHE A 114 17.20 -31.87 -16.32
C PHE A 114 17.66 -33.21 -15.73
N PRO A 115 18.18 -33.23 -14.49
CA PRO A 115 18.77 -34.40 -13.87
C PRO A 115 17.70 -35.47 -13.60
N THR A 116 17.95 -36.71 -14.03
CA THR A 116 17.05 -37.86 -13.78
C THR A 116 17.44 -38.64 -12.51
N THR A 117 18.54 -38.26 -11.87
CA THR A 117 19.05 -38.85 -10.63
C THR A 117 19.43 -37.77 -9.60
N LEU A 118 19.48 -38.15 -8.31
CA LEU A 118 19.86 -37.25 -7.21
C LEU A 118 21.31 -36.74 -7.33
N GLU A 119 22.19 -37.55 -7.90
CA GLU A 119 23.62 -37.24 -8.07
C GLU A 119 23.83 -36.16 -9.15
N ASP A 120 23.12 -36.28 -10.28
CA ASP A 120 23.10 -35.25 -11.33
C ASP A 120 22.51 -33.93 -10.82
N ALA A 121 21.48 -34.00 -9.97
CA ALA A 121 20.87 -32.83 -9.35
C ALA A 121 21.82 -32.12 -8.37
N MET A 122 22.59 -32.89 -7.58
CA MET A 122 23.61 -32.35 -6.69
C MET A 122 24.80 -31.77 -7.46
N PHE A 123 25.22 -32.40 -8.55
CA PHE A 123 26.27 -31.88 -9.43
C PHE A 123 25.84 -30.58 -10.10
N LEU A 124 24.65 -30.54 -10.70
CA LEU A 124 24.06 -29.34 -11.29
C LEU A 124 23.87 -28.23 -10.24
N ALA A 125 23.40 -28.57 -9.04
CA ALA A 125 23.29 -27.61 -7.93
C ALA A 125 24.67 -27.05 -7.51
N SER A 126 25.71 -27.90 -7.49
CA SER A 126 27.07 -27.46 -7.18
C SER A 126 27.66 -26.57 -8.28
N GLY A 127 27.44 -26.91 -9.55
CA GLY A 127 27.85 -26.11 -10.71
C GLY A 127 27.12 -24.76 -10.76
N LEU A 128 25.80 -24.77 -10.52
CA LEU A 128 24.99 -23.57 -10.39
C LEU A 128 25.44 -22.71 -9.20
N SER A 129 25.79 -23.33 -8.06
CA SER A 129 26.29 -22.59 -6.90
C SER A 129 27.65 -21.92 -7.17
N TYR A 130 28.54 -22.61 -7.89
CA TYR A 130 29.84 -22.07 -8.28
C TYR A 130 29.70 -20.95 -9.31
N TRP A 131 28.89 -21.17 -10.35
CA TRP A 131 28.60 -20.16 -11.36
C TRP A 131 27.90 -18.94 -10.76
N PHE A 132 26.98 -19.15 -9.82
CA PHE A 132 26.31 -18.07 -9.10
C PHE A 132 27.28 -17.28 -8.21
N ALA A 133 28.23 -17.94 -7.55
CA ALA A 133 29.28 -17.27 -6.78
C ALA A 133 30.20 -16.42 -7.69
N GLU A 134 30.66 -16.99 -8.81
CA GLU A 134 31.50 -16.26 -9.78
C GLU A 134 30.74 -15.09 -10.42
N LEU A 135 29.45 -15.26 -10.68
CA LEU A 135 28.58 -14.21 -11.17
C LEU A 135 28.49 -13.07 -10.16
N LEU A 136 28.19 -13.34 -8.88
CA LEU A 136 28.09 -12.32 -7.82
C LEU A 136 29.32 -11.41 -7.79
N HIS A 137 30.53 -11.98 -7.85
CA HIS A 137 31.78 -11.21 -7.83
C HIS A 137 32.02 -10.33 -9.07
N THR A 138 31.31 -10.57 -10.16
CA THR A 138 31.51 -9.87 -11.45
C THR A 138 30.29 -9.05 -11.88
N LEU A 139 29.24 -9.02 -11.05
CA LEU A 139 28.01 -8.30 -11.37
C LEU A 139 28.25 -6.77 -11.38
N PRO A 140 27.76 -6.06 -12.42
CA PRO A 140 27.69 -4.60 -12.41
C PRO A 140 26.51 -4.16 -11.53
N TYR A 141 26.71 -4.19 -10.20
CA TYR A 141 25.64 -4.04 -9.22
C TYR A 141 24.85 -2.75 -9.37
N LYS A 142 25.53 -1.63 -9.66
CA LYS A 142 24.91 -0.32 -9.85
C LYS A 142 23.95 -0.33 -11.04
N GLU A 143 24.37 -0.89 -12.17
CA GLU A 143 23.58 -1.04 -13.39
C GLU A 143 22.42 -2.02 -13.18
N CYS A 144 22.66 -3.14 -12.51
CA CYS A 144 21.62 -4.12 -12.17
C CYS A 144 20.55 -3.50 -11.28
N ILE A 145 20.93 -2.82 -10.20
CA ILE A 145 20.00 -2.12 -9.30
C ILE A 145 19.18 -1.09 -10.09
N LEU A 146 19.83 -0.28 -10.93
CA LEU A 146 19.13 0.73 -11.71
C LEU A 146 18.13 0.11 -12.70
N ALA A 147 18.53 -0.95 -13.41
CA ALA A 147 17.67 -1.66 -14.34
C ALA A 147 16.45 -2.29 -13.64
N LEU A 148 16.67 -2.93 -12.50
CA LEU A 148 15.60 -3.55 -11.69
C LEU A 148 14.64 -2.50 -11.12
N SER A 149 15.16 -1.37 -10.63
CA SER A 149 14.37 -0.25 -10.13
C SER A 149 13.45 0.29 -11.23
N TRP A 150 13.98 0.57 -12.44
CA TRP A 150 13.17 1.03 -13.56
C TRP A 150 12.16 -0.02 -14.06
N ALA A 151 12.52 -1.30 -14.05
CA ALA A 151 11.61 -2.37 -14.41
C ALA A 151 10.41 -2.45 -13.45
N THR A 152 10.66 -2.37 -12.14
CA THR A 152 9.61 -2.33 -11.11
C THR A 152 8.74 -1.07 -11.27
N TYR A 153 9.35 0.10 -11.47
CA TYR A 153 8.63 1.34 -11.70
C TYR A 153 7.71 1.27 -12.94
N ILE A 154 8.21 0.74 -14.06
CA ILE A 154 7.42 0.60 -15.30
C ILE A 154 6.23 -0.35 -15.07
N TRP A 155 6.46 -1.46 -14.39
CA TRP A 155 5.41 -2.42 -14.05
C TRP A 155 4.33 -1.78 -13.17
N ASP A 156 4.72 -1.15 -12.07
CA ASP A 156 3.76 -0.52 -11.15
C ASP A 156 3.01 0.64 -11.82
N THR A 157 3.71 1.45 -12.63
CA THR A 157 3.09 2.54 -13.42
C THR A 157 2.09 1.99 -14.43
N HIS A 158 2.39 0.85 -15.07
CA HIS A 158 1.43 0.18 -15.96
C HIS A 158 0.15 -0.20 -15.22
N LEU A 159 0.26 -0.75 -14.01
CA LEU A 159 -0.90 -1.06 -13.17
C LEU A 159 -1.68 0.20 -12.78
N ASP A 160 -0.98 1.28 -12.39
CA ASP A 160 -1.60 2.56 -12.03
C ASP A 160 -2.39 3.17 -13.20
N ILE A 161 -1.84 3.12 -14.42
CA ILE A 161 -2.51 3.60 -15.64
C ILE A 161 -3.78 2.80 -15.91
N ARG A 162 -3.72 1.47 -15.83
CA ARG A 162 -4.92 0.61 -15.99
C ARG A 162 -6.00 0.95 -14.98
N GLN A 163 -5.61 1.17 -13.73
CA GLN A 163 -6.55 1.58 -12.70
C GLN A 163 -7.13 2.97 -12.96
N ARG A 164 -6.32 3.90 -13.44
CA ARG A 164 -6.77 5.23 -13.85
C ARG A 164 -7.81 5.17 -14.96
N ASP A 165 -7.58 4.33 -15.98
CA ASP A 165 -8.53 4.14 -17.09
C ASP A 165 -9.90 3.67 -16.58
N ARG A 166 -9.92 2.77 -15.58
CA ARG A 166 -11.17 2.33 -14.93
C ARG A 166 -11.88 3.44 -14.18
N LEU A 167 -11.15 4.38 -13.57
CA LEU A 167 -11.74 5.51 -12.85
C LEU A 167 -12.40 6.53 -13.79
N HIS A 168 -11.99 6.56 -15.07
CA HIS A 168 -12.67 7.37 -16.09
C HIS A 168 -14.00 6.76 -16.59
N GLU A 169 -14.33 5.52 -16.22
CA GLU A 169 -15.60 4.91 -16.59
C GLU A 169 -16.78 5.63 -15.92
N VAL A 170 -17.64 6.26 -16.73
CA VAL A 170 -18.82 7.00 -16.24
C VAL A 170 -19.98 6.06 -15.87
N ARG A 171 -20.01 4.89 -16.51
CA ARG A 171 -21.08 3.92 -16.37
C ARG A 171 -20.79 2.99 -15.20
N ARG A 172 -21.51 3.19 -14.10
CA ARG A 172 -21.47 2.27 -12.96
C ARG A 172 -21.78 0.82 -13.38
N PRO A 173 -21.03 -0.18 -12.90
CA PRO A 173 -21.35 -1.59 -13.10
C PRO A 173 -22.77 -1.95 -12.65
N LEU A 174 -23.43 -2.87 -13.37
CA LEU A 174 -24.77 -3.34 -13.00
C LEU A 174 -24.79 -3.97 -11.60
N ALA A 175 -23.71 -4.66 -11.22
CA ALA A 175 -23.56 -5.32 -9.92
C ALA A 175 -23.72 -4.38 -8.72
N ILE A 176 -23.37 -3.10 -8.87
CA ILE A 176 -23.45 -2.10 -7.79
C ILE A 176 -24.63 -1.12 -7.95
N SER A 177 -25.26 -1.11 -9.12
CA SER A 177 -26.28 -0.12 -9.49
C SER A 177 -27.51 -0.06 -8.58
N SER A 178 -27.82 -1.15 -7.86
CA SER A 178 -28.98 -1.25 -6.98
C SER A 178 -28.77 -0.62 -5.61
N PHE A 179 -27.52 -0.42 -5.17
CA PHE A 179 -27.20 0.06 -3.83
C PHE A 179 -26.31 1.31 -3.79
N ILE A 180 -25.79 1.79 -4.93
CA ILE A 180 -25.11 3.10 -4.99
C ILE A 180 -25.77 4.07 -5.97
N SER A 181 -25.87 5.34 -5.57
CA SER A 181 -26.31 6.40 -6.47
C SER A 181 -25.25 6.66 -7.55
N ARG A 182 -25.67 7.20 -8.69
CA ARG A 182 -24.74 7.60 -9.75
C ARG A 182 -23.79 8.70 -9.25
N GLN A 183 -24.32 9.63 -8.46
CA GLN A 183 -23.55 10.72 -7.88
C GLN A 183 -22.42 10.20 -6.99
N ALA A 184 -22.71 9.28 -6.06
CA ALA A 184 -21.70 8.70 -5.17
C ALA A 184 -20.61 7.94 -5.95
N TYR A 185 -20.98 7.23 -7.02
CA TYR A 185 -20.03 6.56 -7.89
C TYR A 185 -19.07 7.55 -8.57
N LEU A 186 -19.60 8.64 -9.13
CA LEU A 186 -18.78 9.66 -9.80
C LEU A 186 -17.91 10.44 -8.81
N GLU A 187 -18.39 10.71 -7.60
CA GLU A 187 -17.59 11.35 -6.54
C GLU A 187 -16.44 10.45 -6.08
N ALA A 188 -16.66 9.14 -5.95
CA ALA A 188 -15.61 8.18 -5.64
C ALA A 188 -14.58 8.08 -6.78
N ASN A 189 -15.02 8.05 -8.03
CA ASN A 189 -14.12 8.08 -9.18
C ASN A 189 -13.31 9.39 -9.23
N ALA A 190 -13.93 10.54 -8.95
CA ALA A 190 -13.25 11.84 -8.88
C ALA A 190 -12.15 11.84 -7.82
N TYR A 191 -12.45 11.31 -6.63
CA TYR A 191 -11.47 11.16 -5.57
C TYR A 191 -10.33 10.22 -5.96
N GLY A 192 -10.67 9.06 -6.54
CA GLY A 192 -9.69 8.12 -7.07
C GLY A 192 -8.81 8.73 -8.17
N LEU A 193 -9.34 9.57 -9.05
CA LEU A 193 -8.59 10.25 -10.11
C LEU A 193 -7.58 11.26 -9.52
N ASP A 194 -7.98 12.07 -8.55
CA ASP A 194 -7.07 13.02 -7.89
C ASP A 194 -5.94 12.27 -7.14
N GLN A 195 -6.28 11.17 -6.44
CA GLN A 195 -5.30 10.30 -5.77
C GLN A 195 -4.36 9.62 -6.77
N SER A 196 -4.92 9.11 -7.88
CA SER A 196 -4.15 8.49 -8.97
C SER A 196 -3.18 9.49 -9.60
N SER A 197 -3.62 10.72 -9.87
CA SER A 197 -2.77 11.76 -10.43
C SER A 197 -1.58 12.05 -9.50
N LEU A 198 -1.85 12.31 -8.22
CA LEU A 198 -0.80 12.55 -7.23
C LEU A 198 0.16 11.37 -7.13
N THR A 199 -0.35 10.14 -7.13
CA THR A 199 0.45 8.91 -7.03
C THR A 199 1.40 8.75 -8.22
N ILE A 200 0.91 8.90 -9.46
CA ILE A 200 1.72 8.78 -10.67
C ILE A 200 2.85 9.82 -10.68
N ILE A 201 2.53 11.08 -10.36
CA ILE A 201 3.51 12.16 -10.29
C ILE A 201 4.55 11.88 -9.21
N LYS A 202 4.09 11.51 -8.01
CA LYS A 202 4.95 11.24 -6.86
C LYS A 202 5.92 10.10 -7.18
N LYS A 203 5.42 8.96 -7.68
CA LYS A 203 6.24 7.81 -8.07
C LYS A 203 7.27 8.19 -9.14
N PHE A 204 6.90 9.01 -10.13
CA PHE A 204 7.85 9.47 -11.14
C PHE A 204 8.98 10.31 -10.53
N VAL A 205 8.66 11.25 -9.64
CA VAL A 205 9.67 12.06 -8.95
C VAL A 205 10.55 11.20 -8.04
N GLU A 206 9.97 10.26 -7.29
CA GLU A 206 10.71 9.29 -6.45
C GLU A 206 11.62 8.38 -7.29
N GLN A 207 11.21 8.01 -8.50
CA GLN A 207 12.05 7.24 -9.42
C GLN A 207 13.23 8.05 -9.96
N LEU A 208 13.02 9.34 -10.26
CA LEU A 208 14.11 10.25 -10.63
C LEU A 208 15.07 10.48 -9.46
N GLU A 209 14.55 10.63 -8.24
CA GLU A 209 15.33 10.73 -7.01
C GLU A 209 16.18 9.46 -6.82
N THR A 210 15.57 8.28 -6.88
CA THR A 210 16.26 6.99 -6.75
C THR A 210 17.34 6.83 -7.82
N THR A 211 17.03 7.18 -9.07
CA THR A 211 18.01 7.20 -10.17
C THR A 211 19.17 8.13 -9.88
N ALA A 212 18.92 9.34 -9.37
CA ALA A 212 19.98 10.27 -9.00
C ALA A 212 20.83 9.72 -7.84
N ILE A 213 20.19 9.17 -6.80
CA ILE A 213 20.85 8.58 -5.63
C ILE A 213 21.86 7.51 -6.04
N ILE A 214 21.43 6.61 -6.94
CA ILE A 214 22.25 5.51 -7.46
C ILE A 214 23.32 6.06 -8.41
N TYR A 215 22.94 6.88 -9.39
CA TYR A 215 23.85 7.31 -10.45
C TYR A 215 24.98 8.22 -9.94
N TYR A 216 24.68 9.13 -9.01
CA TYR A 216 25.64 10.07 -8.44
C TYR A 216 26.27 9.59 -7.12
N ASP A 217 26.12 8.32 -6.76
CA ASP A 217 26.72 7.73 -5.57
C ASP A 217 26.45 8.56 -4.30
N MET A 218 25.20 9.00 -4.16
CA MET A 218 24.80 9.96 -3.12
C MET A 218 24.78 9.30 -1.73
N ILE A 219 24.54 7.99 -1.65
CA ILE A 219 24.65 7.20 -0.42
C ILE A 219 26.10 7.18 0.10
N PRO A 220 27.11 6.74 -0.69
CA PRO A 220 28.52 6.86 -0.31
C PRO A 220 28.94 8.28 0.09
N THR A 221 28.50 9.28 -0.68
CA THR A 221 28.86 10.68 -0.41
C THR A 221 28.27 11.17 0.90
N LEU A 222 27.00 10.86 1.18
CA LEU A 222 26.36 11.20 2.46
C LEU A 222 27.01 10.44 3.62
N TRP A 223 27.38 9.18 3.44
CA TRP A 223 28.11 8.39 4.43
C TRP A 223 29.43 9.06 4.82
N ALA A 224 30.24 9.46 3.83
CA ALA A 224 31.51 10.14 4.04
C ALA A 224 31.33 11.52 4.70
N ALA A 225 30.31 12.28 4.29
CA ALA A 225 30.00 13.59 4.88
C ALA A 225 29.61 13.46 6.36
N VAL A 226 28.77 12.48 6.70
CA VAL A 226 28.39 12.21 8.09
C VAL A 226 29.58 11.75 8.92
N GLY A 227 30.44 10.89 8.37
CA GLY A 227 31.68 10.46 9.04
C GLY A 227 32.62 11.62 9.34
N THR A 228 32.87 12.48 8.36
CA THR A 228 33.72 13.67 8.49
C THR A 228 33.16 14.64 9.54
N ALA A 229 31.84 14.88 9.51
CA ALA A 229 31.18 15.74 10.49
C ALA A 229 31.24 15.13 11.91
N MET A 230 31.03 13.82 12.03
CA MET A 230 31.13 13.10 13.30
C MET A 230 32.54 13.21 13.90
N GLU A 231 33.58 12.99 13.09
CA GLU A 231 34.97 13.12 13.54
C GLU A 231 35.29 14.57 13.95
N THR A 232 34.92 15.54 13.11
CA THR A 232 35.25 16.96 13.32
C THR A 232 34.54 17.55 14.55
N TYR A 233 33.26 17.23 14.75
CA TYR A 233 32.43 17.90 15.76
C TYR A 233 32.22 17.07 17.03
N LEU A 234 32.30 15.74 16.95
CA LEU A 234 32.09 14.83 18.09
C LEU A 234 33.36 14.08 18.51
N GLY A 235 34.43 14.13 17.72
CA GLY A 235 35.70 13.45 18.02
C GLY A 235 35.64 11.93 17.89
N PHE A 236 34.64 11.39 17.20
CA PHE A 236 34.53 9.96 16.92
C PHE A 236 35.05 9.66 15.52
N GLY A 237 36.13 8.88 15.42
CA GLY A 237 36.70 8.45 14.15
C GLY A 237 35.98 7.26 13.52
N ALA A 238 36.58 6.71 12.47
CA ALA A 238 36.04 5.59 11.69
C ALA A 238 35.83 4.30 12.51
N GLU A 239 36.49 4.15 13.66
CA GLU A 239 36.31 3.01 14.56
C GLU A 239 34.91 2.95 15.21
N TYR A 240 34.14 4.05 15.17
CA TYR A 240 32.78 4.14 15.69
C TYR A 240 31.71 3.92 14.59
N GLU A 241 31.90 2.89 13.74
CA GLU A 241 31.01 2.60 12.59
C GLU A 241 29.52 2.51 12.98
N ILE A 242 29.19 1.89 14.12
CA ILE A 242 27.80 1.78 14.60
C ILE A 242 27.20 3.17 14.84
N THR A 243 27.96 4.07 15.48
CA THR A 243 27.53 5.44 15.74
C THR A 243 27.34 6.19 14.42
N GLN A 244 28.31 6.07 13.48
CA GLN A 244 28.19 6.66 12.15
C GLN A 244 26.97 6.13 11.41
N SER A 245 26.65 4.84 11.53
CA SER A 245 25.48 4.21 10.88
C SER A 245 24.15 4.71 11.44
N VAL A 246 24.06 4.93 12.75
CA VAL A 246 22.86 5.49 13.37
C VAL A 246 22.67 6.96 12.97
N LEU A 247 23.73 7.77 12.99
CA LEU A 247 23.69 9.17 12.54
C LEU A 247 23.39 9.26 11.05
N PHE A 248 24.13 8.49 10.26
CA PHE A 248 23.75 7.79 9.04
C PHE A 248 22.28 7.91 8.67
N PHE A 249 21.59 6.92 9.23
CA PHE A 249 20.19 6.65 9.00
C PHE A 249 19.28 7.78 9.48
N LEU A 250 19.62 8.44 10.59
CA LEU A 250 18.85 9.59 11.10
C LEU A 250 18.87 10.75 10.11
N VAL A 251 20.06 11.11 9.60
CA VAL A 251 20.21 12.16 8.58
C VAL A 251 19.48 11.76 7.31
N ALA A 252 19.69 10.55 6.80
CA ALA A 252 18.99 10.05 5.60
C ALA A 252 17.46 10.09 5.76
N THR A 253 16.94 9.74 6.93
CA THR A 253 15.50 9.79 7.24
C THR A 253 14.96 11.22 7.25
N ILE A 254 15.73 12.18 7.80
CA ILE A 254 15.35 13.61 7.75
C ILE A 254 15.29 14.10 6.31
N ILE A 255 16.30 13.76 5.50
CA ILE A 255 16.35 14.12 4.08
C ILE A 255 15.12 13.58 3.37
N SER A 256 14.88 12.27 3.43
CA SER A 256 13.73 11.62 2.80
C SER A 256 12.39 12.21 3.27
N SER A 257 12.27 12.53 4.56
CA SER A 257 11.06 13.19 5.10
C SER A 257 10.84 14.58 4.53
N LEU A 258 11.91 15.36 4.31
CA LEU A 258 11.82 16.69 3.70
C LEU A 258 11.46 16.61 2.21
N LEU A 259 12.04 15.64 1.49
CA LEU A 259 11.76 15.44 0.06
C LEU A 259 10.33 14.96 -0.21
N SER A 260 9.78 14.14 0.69
CA SER A 260 8.38 13.67 0.61
C SER A 260 7.35 14.65 1.18
N MET A 261 7.78 15.69 1.89
CA MET A 261 6.89 16.65 2.56
C MET A 261 5.95 17.41 1.61
N PRO A 262 6.39 17.92 0.43
CA PRO A 262 5.49 18.60 -0.50
C PRO A 262 4.30 17.73 -0.93
N PHE A 263 4.55 16.45 -1.24
CA PHE A 263 3.50 15.50 -1.62
C PHE A 263 2.55 15.21 -0.46
N THR A 264 3.09 15.05 0.76
CA THR A 264 2.28 14.81 1.96
C THR A 264 1.37 16.01 2.27
N LEU A 265 1.91 17.23 2.18
CA LEU A 265 1.13 18.46 2.35
C LEU A 265 0.06 18.60 1.28
N TYR A 266 0.38 18.31 0.02
CA TYR A 266 -0.59 18.36 -1.08
C TYR A 266 -1.71 17.33 -0.90
N SER A 267 -1.36 16.08 -0.58
CA SER A 267 -2.32 15.02 -0.27
C SER A 267 -3.29 15.49 0.83
N THR A 268 -2.78 15.93 1.98
CA THR A 268 -3.61 16.26 3.15
C THR A 268 -4.39 17.57 2.98
N PHE A 269 -3.74 18.65 2.53
CA PHE A 269 -4.34 19.98 2.55
C PHE A 269 -4.97 20.41 1.22
N VAL A 270 -4.75 19.66 0.14
CA VAL A 270 -5.38 19.89 -1.17
C VAL A 270 -6.34 18.76 -1.53
N VAL A 271 -5.83 17.52 -1.70
CA VAL A 271 -6.68 16.40 -2.18
C VAL A 271 -7.71 15.98 -1.14
N GLU A 272 -7.27 15.59 0.06
CA GLU A 272 -8.16 15.19 1.16
C GLU A 272 -9.12 16.32 1.56
N LYS A 273 -8.66 17.57 1.51
CA LYS A 273 -9.49 18.74 1.80
C LYS A 273 -10.56 18.98 0.72
N LYS A 274 -10.20 18.87 -0.57
CA LYS A 274 -11.13 18.98 -1.72
C LYS A 274 -12.28 17.98 -1.59
N HIS A 275 -11.98 16.78 -1.09
CA HIS A 275 -12.97 15.70 -0.94
C HIS A 275 -13.69 15.67 0.41
N GLY A 276 -13.41 16.64 1.29
CA GLY A 276 -14.09 16.81 2.58
C GLY A 276 -13.55 15.94 3.72
N PHE A 277 -12.50 15.15 3.47
CA PHE A 277 -11.94 14.22 4.43
C PHE A 277 -11.01 14.87 5.46
N ASN A 278 -10.13 15.79 5.04
CA ASN A 278 -9.16 16.38 5.96
C ASN A 278 -9.85 17.23 7.04
N LYS A 279 -9.61 16.88 8.32
CA LYS A 279 -10.01 17.66 9.50
C LYS A 279 -8.82 18.19 10.30
N GLN A 280 -7.59 17.86 9.89
CA GLN A 280 -6.37 18.28 10.58
C GLN A 280 -6.06 19.76 10.35
N THR A 281 -5.53 20.41 11.38
CA THR A 281 -4.90 21.72 11.27
C THR A 281 -3.40 21.57 10.96
N ILE A 282 -2.76 22.61 10.39
CA ILE A 282 -1.31 22.61 10.14
C ILE A 282 -0.52 22.39 11.45
N GLY A 283 -0.96 22.97 12.56
CA GLY A 283 -0.33 22.79 13.87
C GLY A 283 -0.38 21.34 14.36
N LEU A 284 -1.53 20.65 14.17
CA LEU A 284 -1.66 19.24 14.50
C LEU A 284 -0.78 18.37 13.59
N PHE A 285 -0.76 18.67 12.30
CA PHE A 285 0.09 17.98 11.32
C PHE A 285 1.58 18.06 11.70
N ILE A 286 2.10 19.26 11.98
CA ILE A 286 3.49 19.43 12.40
C ILE A 286 3.78 18.71 13.71
N SER A 287 2.87 18.79 14.69
CA SER A 287 3.04 18.09 15.97
C SER A 287 3.10 16.57 15.80
N ASP A 288 2.23 16.00 14.96
CA ASP A 288 2.22 14.57 14.67
C ASP A 288 3.48 14.14 13.92
N THR A 289 3.95 14.94 12.96
CA THR A 289 5.22 14.68 12.24
C THR A 289 6.41 14.65 13.20
N LEU A 290 6.53 15.64 14.09
CA LEU A 290 7.63 15.70 15.06
C LEU A 290 7.59 14.56 16.08
N LYS A 291 6.39 14.20 16.57
CA LYS A 291 6.21 13.04 17.46
C LYS A 291 6.61 11.74 16.76
N SER A 292 6.20 11.57 15.50
CA SER A 292 6.52 10.38 14.72
C SER A 292 8.02 10.26 14.49
N PHE A 293 8.70 11.37 14.17
CA PHE A 293 10.15 11.41 14.03
C PHE A 293 10.86 11.07 15.36
N ALA A 294 10.43 11.66 16.47
CA ALA A 294 11.01 11.40 17.79
C ALA A 294 10.86 9.93 18.20
N LEU A 295 9.68 9.33 17.97
CA LEU A 295 9.44 7.91 18.22
C LEU A 295 10.28 7.03 17.30
N GLY A 296 10.35 7.36 16.01
CA GLY A 296 11.18 6.67 15.02
C GLY A 296 12.66 6.65 15.42
N ALA A 297 13.21 7.78 15.85
CA ALA A 297 14.58 7.86 16.34
C ALA A 297 14.77 7.07 17.65
N ALA A 298 13.83 7.20 18.60
CA ALA A 298 13.92 6.56 19.91
C ALA A 298 13.89 5.02 19.85
N PHE A 299 13.14 4.43 18.91
CA PHE A 299 13.10 2.98 18.74
C PHE A 299 14.02 2.46 17.63
N GLY A 300 14.07 3.16 16.50
CA GLY A 300 14.85 2.77 15.33
C GLY A 300 16.35 2.86 15.56
N GLY A 301 16.85 3.93 16.20
CA GLY A 301 18.28 4.09 16.50
C GLY A 301 18.86 2.93 17.31
N PRO A 302 18.29 2.58 18.48
CA PRO A 302 18.74 1.42 19.25
C PRO A 302 18.60 0.10 18.51
N LEU A 303 17.55 -0.08 17.70
CA LEU A 303 17.34 -1.31 16.95
C LEU A 303 18.40 -1.50 15.86
N ILE A 304 18.74 -0.44 15.12
CA ILE A 304 19.84 -0.42 14.14
C ILE A 304 21.17 -0.71 14.84
N ALA A 305 21.44 -0.03 15.96
CA ALA A 305 22.66 -0.26 16.72
C ALA A 305 22.79 -1.70 17.19
N ALA A 306 21.70 -2.29 17.70
CA ALA A 306 21.66 -3.68 18.13
C ALA A 306 21.85 -4.65 16.95
N PHE A 307 21.23 -4.38 15.80
CA PHE A 307 21.42 -5.17 14.58
C PHE A 307 22.88 -5.17 14.13
N LEU A 308 23.49 -4.00 13.99
CA LEU A 308 24.89 -3.88 13.57
C LEU A 308 25.85 -4.51 14.59
N TRP A 309 25.57 -4.35 15.89
CA TRP A 309 26.32 -5.01 16.94
C TRP A 309 26.23 -6.54 16.84
N ILE A 310 25.05 -7.11 16.55
CA ILE A 310 24.87 -8.54 16.33
C ILE A 310 25.72 -9.00 15.14
N VAL A 311 25.66 -8.30 14.02
CA VAL A 311 26.44 -8.63 12.82
C VAL A 311 27.93 -8.67 13.14
N ALA A 312 28.44 -7.60 13.75
CA ALA A 312 29.85 -7.50 14.15
C ALA A 312 30.27 -8.60 15.15
N LYS A 313 29.37 -9.04 16.03
CA LYS A 313 29.71 -9.99 17.10
C LYS A 313 29.61 -11.46 16.69
N THR A 314 28.71 -11.79 15.78
CA THR A 314 28.31 -13.19 15.50
C THR A 314 28.79 -13.71 14.14
N GLY A 315 29.34 -12.84 13.27
CA GLY A 315 29.91 -13.25 11.99
C GLY A 315 28.88 -13.98 11.12
N SER A 316 29.24 -15.11 10.53
CA SER A 316 28.39 -15.84 9.58
C SER A 316 27.04 -16.32 10.13
N GLN A 317 26.85 -16.37 11.46
CA GLN A 317 25.59 -16.80 12.08
C GLN A 317 24.61 -15.65 12.36
N PHE A 318 24.97 -14.40 12.00
CA PHE A 318 24.21 -13.21 12.40
C PHE A 318 22.73 -13.27 12.01
N TYR A 319 22.39 -13.88 10.88
CA TYR A 319 21.03 -13.88 10.34
C TYR A 319 20.01 -14.47 11.32
N ILE A 320 20.38 -15.48 12.11
CA ILE A 320 19.50 -16.08 13.13
C ILE A 320 19.26 -15.09 14.29
N TYR A 321 20.33 -14.43 14.74
CA TYR A 321 20.27 -13.49 15.86
C TYR A 321 19.58 -12.17 15.47
N ALA A 322 19.84 -11.67 14.25
CA ALA A 322 19.17 -10.52 13.67
C ALA A 322 17.67 -10.79 13.48
N TRP A 323 17.32 -11.98 12.95
CA TRP A 323 15.94 -12.42 12.89
C TRP A 323 15.28 -12.48 14.28
N ALA A 324 15.95 -13.06 15.28
CA ALA A 324 15.43 -13.14 16.64
C ALA A 324 15.24 -11.75 17.28
N LEU A 325 16.15 -10.82 17.04
CA LEU A 325 16.02 -9.41 17.45
C LEU A 325 14.77 -8.80 16.81
N MET A 326 14.59 -8.93 15.50
CA MET A 326 13.43 -8.38 14.79
C MET A 326 12.13 -9.06 15.20
N ALA A 327 12.13 -10.36 15.46
CA ALA A 327 11.00 -11.09 16.00
C ALA A 327 10.56 -10.53 17.36
N ALA A 328 11.52 -10.35 18.27
CA ALA A 328 11.28 -9.79 19.58
C ALA A 328 10.78 -8.34 19.49
N ALA A 329 11.40 -7.53 18.64
CA ALA A 329 10.99 -6.15 18.39
C ALA A 329 9.56 -6.08 17.81
N GLN A 330 9.22 -6.92 16.85
CA GLN A 330 7.88 -6.95 16.24
C GLN A 330 6.81 -7.36 17.27
N VAL A 331 7.06 -8.39 18.08
CA VAL A 331 6.16 -8.76 19.18
C VAL A 331 6.04 -7.62 20.18
N LEU A 332 7.14 -6.97 20.55
CA LEU A 332 7.11 -5.80 21.42
C LEU A 332 6.25 -4.68 20.82
N PHE A 333 6.41 -4.36 19.54
CA PHE A 333 5.60 -3.35 18.85
C PHE A 333 4.11 -3.71 18.81
N ILE A 334 3.74 -4.97 18.60
CA ILE A 334 2.34 -5.41 18.69
C ILE A 334 1.75 -5.12 20.09
N LEU A 335 2.56 -5.20 21.14
CA LEU A 335 2.13 -4.92 22.53
C LEU A 335 2.08 -3.42 22.84
N ILE A 336 3.13 -2.67 22.48
CA ILE A 336 3.28 -1.25 22.87
C ILE A 336 2.53 -0.30 21.92
N TYR A 337 2.35 -0.66 20.64
CA TYR A 337 1.73 0.23 19.67
C TYR A 337 0.31 0.66 20.07
N PRO A 338 -0.64 -0.24 20.33
CA PRO A 338 -2.00 0.14 20.73
C PRO A 338 -2.11 0.68 22.16
N THR A 339 -1.11 0.45 23.03
CA THR A 339 -1.20 0.77 24.46
C THR A 339 -0.43 2.03 24.86
N ILE A 340 0.65 2.34 24.16
CA ILE A 340 1.56 3.45 24.46
C ILE A 340 1.63 4.39 23.26
N ILE A 341 1.87 3.88 22.05
CA ILE A 341 2.12 4.73 20.88
C ILE A 341 0.85 5.42 20.40
N GLN A 342 -0.21 4.67 20.08
CA GLN A 342 -1.46 5.26 19.58
C GLN A 342 -2.08 6.32 20.52
N PRO A 343 -2.09 6.13 21.86
CA PRO A 343 -2.57 7.17 22.79
C PRO A 343 -1.79 8.49 22.78
N LEU A 344 -0.58 8.55 22.21
CA LEU A 344 0.16 9.82 22.02
C LEU A 344 -0.43 10.69 20.88
N PHE A 345 -1.21 10.06 19.99
CA PHE A 345 -1.80 10.69 18.81
C PHE A 345 -3.32 10.85 18.96
N ASN A 346 -4.00 9.85 19.50
CA ASN A 346 -5.46 9.78 19.57
C ASN A 346 -5.95 9.63 21.01
N LYS A 347 -7.15 10.12 21.26
CA LYS A 347 -7.87 9.93 22.52
C LYS A 347 -8.70 8.65 22.44
N PHE A 348 -8.60 7.84 23.48
CA PHE A 348 -9.35 6.60 23.63
C PHE A 348 -10.28 6.73 24.85
N ASP A 349 -11.57 6.90 24.59
CA ASP A 349 -12.60 6.96 25.63
C ASP A 349 -13.33 5.61 25.70
N PRO A 350 -13.72 5.11 26.89
CA PRO A 350 -14.58 3.94 26.97
C PRO A 350 -15.84 4.14 26.13
N LEU A 351 -16.28 3.10 25.41
CA LEU A 351 -17.52 3.20 24.65
C LEU A 351 -18.69 3.49 25.63
N PRO A 352 -19.51 4.53 25.38
CA PRO A 352 -20.61 4.88 26.26
C PRO A 352 -21.56 3.71 26.52
N GLU A 353 -22.19 3.72 27.70
CA GLU A 353 -23.28 2.77 27.97
C GLU A 353 -24.42 2.98 26.98
N GLY A 354 -24.98 1.89 26.45
CA GLY A 354 -26.03 1.96 25.45
C GLY A 354 -26.24 0.64 24.72
N GLU A 355 -27.11 0.67 23.71
CA GLU A 355 -27.47 -0.49 22.90
C GLU A 355 -26.24 -1.08 22.19
N LEU A 356 -25.46 -0.25 21.49
CA LEU A 356 -24.27 -0.70 20.76
C LEU A 356 -23.27 -1.45 21.65
N ARG A 357 -22.94 -0.87 22.81
CA ARG A 357 -22.04 -1.51 23.77
C ARG A 357 -22.59 -2.86 24.23
N THR A 358 -23.87 -2.89 24.59
CA THR A 358 -24.54 -4.10 25.08
C THR A 358 -24.50 -5.22 24.02
N GLU A 359 -24.78 -4.90 22.76
CA GLU A 359 -24.77 -5.90 21.68
C GLU A 359 -23.36 -6.40 21.35
N ILE A 360 -22.34 -5.53 21.38
CA ILE A 360 -20.94 -5.95 21.23
C ILE A 360 -20.51 -6.87 22.38
N GLU A 361 -20.84 -6.54 23.62
CA GLU A 361 -20.52 -7.37 24.79
C GLU A 361 -21.23 -8.72 24.75
N LYS A 362 -22.50 -8.77 24.32
CA LYS A 362 -23.24 -10.02 24.07
C LYS A 362 -22.57 -10.87 23.01
N LEU A 363 -22.19 -10.28 21.87
CA LEU A 363 -21.50 -11.00 20.79
C LEU A 363 -20.15 -11.55 21.26
N ALA A 364 -19.34 -10.74 21.96
CA ALA A 364 -18.07 -11.16 22.52
C ALA A 364 -18.25 -12.33 23.51
N SER A 365 -19.24 -12.23 24.40
CA SER A 365 -19.58 -13.29 25.36
C SER A 365 -20.00 -14.58 24.65
N ARG A 366 -20.89 -14.50 23.65
CA ARG A 366 -21.33 -15.65 22.83
C ARG A 366 -20.16 -16.39 22.17
N LEU A 367 -19.11 -15.66 21.79
CA LEU A 367 -17.93 -16.22 21.13
C LEU A 367 -16.81 -16.63 22.11
N ASN A 368 -17.01 -16.46 23.42
CA ASN A 368 -15.99 -16.57 24.45
C ASN A 368 -14.75 -15.73 24.13
N PHE A 369 -14.97 -14.56 23.52
CA PHE A 369 -13.92 -13.60 23.24
C PHE A 369 -13.52 -12.91 24.55
N PRO A 370 -12.23 -12.89 24.93
CA PRO A 370 -11.78 -12.35 26.21
C PRO A 370 -11.71 -10.81 26.17
N LEU A 371 -12.87 -10.18 25.95
CA LEU A 371 -13.05 -8.73 25.93
C LEU A 371 -12.73 -8.16 27.32
N LYS A 372 -11.72 -7.28 27.38
CA LYS A 372 -11.37 -6.53 28.60
C LYS A 372 -11.80 -5.09 28.54
N LYS A 373 -11.69 -4.46 27.37
CA LYS A 373 -12.03 -3.04 27.19
C LYS A 373 -12.63 -2.81 25.81
N LEU A 374 -13.63 -1.94 25.76
CA LEU A 374 -14.28 -1.48 24.55
C LEU A 374 -14.14 0.05 24.50
N TYR A 375 -13.51 0.54 23.43
CA TYR A 375 -13.14 1.94 23.29
C TYR A 375 -13.77 2.55 22.04
N VAL A 376 -14.06 3.85 22.13
CA VAL A 376 -14.21 4.73 20.98
C VAL A 376 -12.94 5.57 20.82
N VAL A 377 -12.47 5.71 19.59
CA VAL A 377 -11.31 6.56 19.24
C VAL A 377 -11.76 7.76 18.43
N ASP A 378 -11.17 8.93 18.69
CA ASP A 378 -11.46 10.21 18.03
C ASP A 378 -10.86 10.31 16.61
N GLY A 379 -11.18 9.36 15.74
CA GLY A 379 -10.71 9.31 14.35
C GLY A 379 -11.08 10.56 13.55
N SER A 380 -12.26 11.13 13.84
CA SER A 380 -12.78 12.37 13.26
C SER A 380 -11.85 13.58 13.41
N LYS A 381 -10.95 13.58 14.41
CA LYS A 381 -9.94 14.62 14.60
C LYS A 381 -8.99 14.76 13.42
N ARG A 382 -8.81 13.68 12.65
CA ARG A 382 -7.85 13.62 11.52
C ARG A 382 -8.54 13.49 10.17
N SER A 383 -9.51 12.60 10.09
CA SER A 383 -10.17 12.29 8.82
C SER A 383 -11.62 11.91 9.01
N GLY A 384 -12.43 12.11 7.98
CA GLY A 384 -13.79 11.55 7.91
C GLY A 384 -13.88 10.04 7.68
N HIS A 385 -12.74 9.33 7.62
CA HIS A 385 -12.71 7.90 7.35
C HIS A 385 -13.17 7.07 8.55
N SER A 386 -13.85 5.97 8.24
CA SER A 386 -14.42 5.04 9.22
C SER A 386 -13.68 3.72 9.28
N ASN A 387 -13.50 3.21 10.50
CA ASN A 387 -12.85 1.93 10.75
C ASN A 387 -13.24 1.34 12.13
N ALA A 388 -12.95 0.07 12.32
CA ALA A 388 -12.96 -0.60 13.63
C ALA A 388 -11.88 -1.67 13.62
N TYR A 389 -11.31 -1.98 14.78
CA TYR A 389 -10.31 -3.04 14.87
C TYR A 389 -10.28 -3.74 16.22
N VAL A 390 -9.78 -4.97 16.21
CA VAL A 390 -9.50 -5.75 17.42
C VAL A 390 -8.00 -5.73 17.72
N THR A 391 -7.64 -5.52 18.98
CA THR A 391 -6.25 -5.55 19.42
C THR A 391 -6.08 -6.23 20.78
N GLY A 392 -4.84 -6.45 21.20
CA GLY A 392 -4.49 -7.00 22.51
C GLY A 392 -3.99 -8.45 22.47
N PHE A 393 -3.34 -8.87 23.54
CA PHE A 393 -2.54 -10.10 23.60
C PHE A 393 -3.17 -11.12 24.55
N PHE A 394 -3.09 -12.41 24.18
CA PHE A 394 -3.72 -13.52 24.91
C PHE A 394 -5.14 -13.21 25.42
N ASN A 395 -5.34 -13.28 26.74
CA ASN A 395 -6.63 -13.13 27.44
C ASN A 395 -7.00 -11.67 27.75
N SER A 396 -6.29 -10.70 27.17
CA SER A 396 -6.58 -9.29 27.31
C SER A 396 -6.78 -8.65 25.94
N LYS A 397 -8.00 -8.77 25.43
CA LYS A 397 -8.39 -8.22 24.13
C LYS A 397 -9.19 -6.93 24.28
N LYS A 398 -9.04 -6.06 23.30
CA LYS A 398 -9.73 -4.78 23.21
C LYS A 398 -10.39 -4.66 21.84
N ILE A 399 -11.54 -4.03 21.82
CA ILE A 399 -12.20 -3.60 20.59
C ILE A 399 -12.13 -2.07 20.57
N VAL A 400 -11.75 -1.52 19.42
CA VAL A 400 -11.72 -0.07 19.19
C VAL A 400 -12.63 0.23 18.00
N VAL A 401 -13.58 1.14 18.20
CA VAL A 401 -14.53 1.60 17.18
C VAL A 401 -14.25 3.08 16.92
N PHE A 402 -14.23 3.51 15.66
CA PHE A 402 -14.06 4.92 15.35
C PHE A 402 -15.38 5.67 15.60
N ASP A 403 -15.29 6.89 16.09
CA ASP A 403 -16.43 7.80 16.23
C ASP A 403 -17.19 8.00 14.90
N THR A 404 -16.46 8.18 13.80
CA THR A 404 -17.00 8.27 12.43
C THR A 404 -17.82 7.04 12.04
N LEU A 405 -17.41 5.83 12.44
CA LEU A 405 -18.16 4.61 12.15
C LEU A 405 -19.49 4.56 12.92
N ILE A 406 -19.49 5.04 14.16
CA ILE A 406 -20.69 5.12 15.01
C ILE A 406 -21.69 6.13 14.44
N GLU A 407 -21.20 7.23 13.86
CA GLU A 407 -22.06 8.24 13.23
C GLU A 407 -22.70 7.75 11.92
N GLN A 408 -22.03 6.86 11.18
CA GLN A 408 -22.42 6.46 9.82
C GLN A 408 -23.22 5.15 9.76
N CYS A 409 -22.99 4.22 10.69
CA CYS A 409 -23.57 2.88 10.67
C CYS A 409 -24.58 2.66 11.81
N THR A 410 -25.56 1.79 11.59
CA THR A 410 -26.49 1.37 12.64
C THR A 410 -25.81 0.41 13.61
N THR A 411 -26.39 0.22 14.79
CA THR A 411 -25.90 -0.77 15.77
C THR A 411 -25.72 -2.15 15.16
N GLU A 412 -26.69 -2.65 14.39
CA GLU A 412 -26.63 -3.97 13.77
C GLU A 412 -25.48 -4.09 12.76
N GLU A 413 -25.25 -3.05 11.96
CA GLU A 413 -24.15 -2.99 10.99
C GLU A 413 -22.79 -2.99 11.68
N ILE A 414 -22.63 -2.19 12.74
CA ILE A 414 -21.38 -2.15 13.53
C ILE A 414 -21.14 -3.50 14.20
N VAL A 415 -22.15 -4.12 14.80
CA VAL A 415 -22.03 -5.45 15.41
C VAL A 415 -21.65 -6.51 14.36
N ALA A 416 -22.14 -6.40 13.13
CA ALA A 416 -21.77 -7.27 12.02
C ALA A 416 -20.29 -7.11 11.60
N ILE A 417 -19.82 -5.86 11.54
CA ILE A 417 -18.41 -5.52 11.28
C ILE A 417 -17.52 -6.06 12.41
N ILE A 418 -17.91 -5.88 13.67
CA ILE A 418 -17.21 -6.50 14.81
C ILE A 418 -17.25 -8.03 14.71
N GLY A 419 -18.35 -8.61 14.23
CA GLY A 419 -18.42 -10.05 13.92
C GLY A 419 -17.36 -10.50 12.91
N HIS A 420 -17.09 -9.71 11.89
CA HIS A 420 -16.01 -9.93 10.93
C HIS A 420 -14.63 -9.83 11.61
N GLU A 421 -14.38 -8.78 12.39
CA GLU A 421 -13.13 -8.62 13.17
C GLU A 421 -12.87 -9.78 14.13
N LEU A 422 -13.92 -10.28 14.80
CA LEU A 422 -13.84 -11.46 15.67
C LEU A 422 -13.63 -12.75 14.87
N GLY A 423 -13.99 -12.77 13.58
CA GLY A 423 -13.64 -13.83 12.64
C GLY A 423 -12.13 -13.95 12.43
N HIS A 424 -11.42 -12.82 12.26
CA HIS A 424 -9.95 -12.81 12.18
C HIS A 424 -9.30 -13.38 13.43
N TRP A 425 -9.83 -13.00 14.60
CA TRP A 425 -9.38 -13.57 15.87
C TRP A 425 -9.66 -15.08 15.95
N LYS A 426 -10.90 -15.50 15.67
CA LYS A 426 -11.32 -16.90 15.81
C LYS A 426 -10.52 -17.85 14.92
N LYS A 427 -10.13 -17.39 13.73
CA LYS A 427 -9.34 -18.15 12.75
C LYS A 427 -7.83 -17.97 12.88
N ASN A 428 -7.37 -17.19 13.86
CA ASN A 428 -5.95 -16.89 14.10
C ASN A 428 -5.24 -16.26 12.88
N HIS A 429 -5.93 -15.41 12.11
CA HIS A 429 -5.36 -14.78 10.92
C HIS A 429 -4.11 -13.94 11.27
N LEU A 430 -4.13 -13.20 12.37
CA LEU A 430 -2.97 -12.44 12.85
C LEU A 430 -1.75 -13.33 13.09
N PHE A 431 -1.93 -14.50 13.71
CA PHE A 431 -0.81 -15.43 13.97
C PHE A 431 -0.26 -16.03 12.67
N ARG A 432 -1.13 -16.36 11.71
CA ARG A 432 -0.70 -16.86 10.39
C ARG A 432 0.08 -15.82 9.61
N MET A 433 -0.40 -14.57 9.60
CA MET A 433 0.31 -13.45 8.97
C MET A 433 1.62 -13.14 9.69
N LEU A 434 1.66 -13.23 11.02
CA LEU A 434 2.89 -13.09 11.79
C LEU A 434 3.90 -14.17 11.40
N LEU A 435 3.48 -15.44 11.31
CA LEU A 435 4.36 -16.53 10.88
C LEU A 435 4.90 -16.31 9.45
N ALA A 436 4.04 -15.89 8.51
CA ALA A 436 4.46 -15.56 7.15
C ALA A 436 5.48 -14.40 7.12
N ALA A 437 5.24 -13.35 7.92
CA ALA A 437 6.19 -12.25 8.08
C ALA A 437 7.51 -12.71 8.68
N GLN A 438 7.51 -13.64 9.64
CA GLN A 438 8.73 -14.19 10.23
C GLN A 438 9.55 -15.02 9.24
N VAL A 439 8.90 -15.79 8.36
CA VAL A 439 9.57 -16.49 7.27
C VAL A 439 10.19 -15.47 6.31
N HIS A 440 9.45 -14.43 5.94
CA HIS A 440 9.96 -13.38 5.06
C HIS A 440 11.17 -12.64 5.64
N ILE A 441 11.11 -12.20 6.90
CA ILE A 441 12.23 -11.51 7.59
C ILE A 441 13.44 -12.43 7.70
N PHE A 442 13.23 -13.72 7.99
CA PHE A 442 14.32 -14.70 8.02
C PHE A 442 15.00 -14.82 6.65
N THR A 443 14.21 -14.95 5.57
CA THR A 443 14.71 -15.01 4.20
C THR A 443 15.51 -13.77 3.82
N ILE A 444 15.08 -12.57 4.23
CA ILE A 444 15.81 -11.32 4.00
C ILE A 444 17.20 -11.38 4.66
N PHE A 445 17.28 -11.71 5.96
CA PHE A 445 18.58 -11.74 6.65
C PHE A 445 19.47 -12.87 6.17
N PHE A 446 18.89 -14.03 5.85
CA PHE A 446 19.63 -15.14 5.27
C PHE A 446 20.22 -14.75 3.90
N ALA A 447 19.41 -14.14 3.04
CA ALA A 447 19.85 -13.64 1.74
C ALA A 447 20.91 -12.56 1.92
N PHE A 448 20.72 -11.58 2.81
CA PHE A 448 21.73 -10.56 3.10
C PHE A 448 23.08 -11.16 3.53
N GLY A 449 23.06 -12.28 4.27
CA GLY A 449 24.28 -13.00 4.64
C GLY A 449 25.10 -13.50 3.45
N LEU A 450 24.50 -13.65 2.27
CA LEU A 450 25.20 -14.00 1.03
C LEU A 450 25.88 -12.79 0.36
N PHE A 451 25.43 -11.55 0.65
CA PHE A 451 25.92 -10.32 0.00
C PHE A 451 26.78 -9.42 0.90
N ILE A 452 26.73 -9.60 2.23
CA ILE A 452 27.37 -8.68 3.18
C ILE A 452 28.89 -8.51 2.99
N GLY A 453 29.57 -9.52 2.46
CA GLY A 453 31.02 -9.49 2.20
C GLY A 453 31.39 -9.28 0.73
N GLU A 454 30.42 -8.94 -0.11
CA GLU A 454 30.64 -8.86 -1.56
C GLU A 454 31.29 -7.52 -1.96
N GLU A 455 32.61 -7.53 -2.12
CA GLU A 455 33.39 -6.33 -2.47
C GLU A 455 32.88 -5.67 -3.77
N ALA A 456 32.50 -6.46 -4.78
CA ALA A 456 32.02 -5.95 -6.06
C ALA A 456 30.77 -5.06 -5.91
N MET A 457 29.92 -5.34 -4.91
CA MET A 457 28.75 -4.52 -4.60
C MET A 457 29.16 -3.14 -4.11
N TYR A 458 30.16 -3.02 -3.25
CA TYR A 458 30.62 -1.73 -2.72
C TYR A 458 31.44 -0.94 -3.75
N THR A 459 32.34 -1.61 -4.48
CA THR A 459 33.19 -0.96 -5.48
C THR A 459 32.38 -0.43 -6.66
N SER A 460 31.24 -1.04 -6.98
CA SER A 460 30.28 -0.54 -7.99
C SER A 460 29.72 0.85 -7.67
N PHE A 461 29.77 1.26 -6.39
CA PHE A 461 29.38 2.60 -5.92
C PHE A 461 30.59 3.43 -5.46
N GLY A 462 31.81 3.06 -5.91
CA GLY A 462 33.03 3.82 -5.63
C GLY A 462 33.47 3.79 -4.15
N MET A 463 33.06 2.76 -3.39
CA MET A 463 33.46 2.61 -1.99
C MET A 463 34.63 1.64 -1.83
N ASP A 464 35.67 2.09 -1.14
CA ASP A 464 36.84 1.26 -0.74
C ASP A 464 36.65 0.58 0.63
N THR A 465 35.56 0.90 1.32
CA THR A 465 35.21 0.32 2.63
C THR A 465 33.86 -0.37 2.55
N MET A 466 33.63 -1.34 3.44
CA MET A 466 32.40 -2.14 3.47
C MET A 466 31.57 -1.91 4.74
N PRO A 467 31.04 -0.70 5.01
CA PRO A 467 30.16 -0.51 6.16
C PRO A 467 28.94 -1.42 6.06
N THR A 468 28.60 -2.10 7.16
CA THR A 468 27.53 -3.10 7.16
C THR A 468 26.18 -2.47 6.80
N MET A 469 25.94 -1.25 7.30
CA MET A 469 24.68 -0.53 7.05
C MET A 469 24.50 -0.16 5.57
N ILE A 470 25.58 0.24 4.90
CA ILE A 470 25.53 0.60 3.48
C ILE A 470 25.32 -0.66 2.62
N GLY A 471 26.01 -1.75 2.95
CA GLY A 471 25.77 -3.03 2.27
C GLY A 471 24.34 -3.52 2.42
N PHE A 472 23.74 -3.33 3.61
CA PHE A 472 22.33 -3.66 3.81
C PHE A 472 21.41 -2.83 2.91
N ILE A 473 21.69 -1.53 2.72
CA ILE A 473 20.91 -0.66 1.82
C ILE A 473 21.05 -1.09 0.36
N PHE A 474 22.27 -1.36 -0.12
CA PHE A 474 22.48 -1.84 -1.49
C PHE A 474 21.79 -3.19 -1.73
N PHE A 475 21.85 -4.09 -0.74
CA PHE A 475 21.10 -5.34 -0.79
C PHE A 475 19.58 -5.11 -0.85
N GLN A 476 19.02 -4.14 -0.11
CA GLN A 476 17.58 -3.83 -0.20
C GLN A 476 17.17 -3.40 -1.62
N TYR A 477 18.00 -2.62 -2.31
CA TYR A 477 17.73 -2.26 -3.71
C TYR A 477 17.75 -3.48 -4.66
N LEU A 478 18.66 -4.42 -4.46
CA LEU A 478 18.68 -5.68 -5.23
C LEU A 478 17.48 -6.56 -4.92
N TYR A 479 17.03 -6.55 -3.66
CA TYR A 479 15.94 -7.40 -3.17
C TYR A 479 14.55 -6.88 -3.56
N GLU A 480 14.42 -5.59 -3.93
CA GLU A 480 13.15 -4.92 -4.22
C GLU A 480 12.21 -5.70 -5.17
N PRO A 481 12.63 -6.22 -6.34
CA PRO A 481 11.73 -6.95 -7.24
C PRO A 481 11.20 -8.24 -6.61
N LEU A 482 12.03 -8.94 -5.84
CA LEU A 482 11.61 -10.14 -5.11
C LEU A 482 10.66 -9.77 -3.96
N ALA A 483 10.91 -8.65 -3.27
CA ALA A 483 10.01 -8.12 -2.25
C ALA A 483 8.62 -7.86 -2.83
N SER A 484 8.52 -7.26 -4.02
CA SER A 484 7.26 -6.99 -4.72
C SER A 484 6.47 -8.27 -5.02
N ILE A 485 7.13 -9.33 -5.50
CA ILE A 485 6.49 -10.64 -5.73
C ILE A 485 5.98 -11.24 -4.42
N LEU A 486 6.78 -11.18 -3.36
CA LEU A 486 6.38 -11.70 -2.05
C LEU A 486 5.22 -10.88 -1.46
N GLN A 487 5.21 -9.57 -1.65
CA GLN A 487 4.11 -8.71 -1.24
C GLN A 487 2.81 -9.07 -1.96
N PHE A 488 2.87 -9.35 -3.27
CA PHE A 488 1.72 -9.87 -4.02
C PHE A 488 1.16 -11.15 -3.39
N VAL A 489 2.03 -12.12 -3.07
CA VAL A 489 1.62 -13.38 -2.40
C VAL A 489 0.98 -13.10 -1.03
N LEU A 490 1.56 -12.21 -0.23
CA LEU A 490 1.02 -11.82 1.08
C LEU A 490 -0.35 -11.13 0.94
N ASN A 491 -0.56 -10.30 -0.09
CA ASN A 491 -1.84 -9.68 -0.40
C ASN A 491 -2.91 -10.72 -0.76
N LEU A 492 -2.56 -11.75 -1.54
CA LEU A 492 -3.49 -12.86 -1.83
C LEU A 492 -3.90 -13.63 -0.55
N LEU A 493 -2.94 -13.92 0.33
CA LEU A 493 -3.24 -14.55 1.63
C LEU A 493 -4.15 -13.68 2.50
N SER A 494 -3.92 -12.36 2.52
CA SER A 494 -4.79 -11.40 3.21
C SER A 494 -6.21 -11.44 2.64
N ARG A 495 -6.38 -11.43 1.31
CA ARG A 495 -7.69 -11.51 0.65
C ARG A 495 -8.46 -12.77 1.00
N LEU A 496 -7.79 -13.91 1.11
CA LEU A 496 -8.41 -15.16 1.56
C LEU A 496 -8.90 -15.07 3.00
N HIS A 497 -8.12 -14.44 3.89
CA HIS A 497 -8.52 -14.19 5.28
C HIS A 497 -9.76 -13.30 5.40
N GLU A 498 -9.92 -12.31 4.52
CA GLU A 498 -11.11 -11.45 4.47
C GLU A 498 -12.38 -12.22 4.13
N PHE A 499 -12.36 -13.05 3.07
CA PHE A 499 -13.51 -13.91 2.74
C PHE A 499 -13.84 -14.87 3.88
N ASP A 500 -12.81 -15.38 4.55
CA ASP A 500 -12.94 -16.27 5.70
C ASP A 500 -13.61 -15.59 6.90
N ALA A 501 -13.35 -14.31 7.12
CA ALA A 501 -13.95 -13.48 8.16
C ALA A 501 -15.38 -13.04 7.81
N ASP A 502 -15.63 -12.68 6.54
CA ASP A 502 -16.98 -12.40 6.02
C ASP A 502 -17.90 -13.63 6.18
N ALA A 503 -17.42 -14.81 5.78
CA ALA A 503 -18.14 -16.06 5.95
C ALA A 503 -18.39 -16.40 7.43
N PHE A 504 -17.48 -16.01 8.32
CA PHE A 504 -17.67 -16.18 9.76
C PHE A 504 -18.80 -15.28 10.30
N SER A 505 -18.79 -13.98 9.97
CA SER A 505 -19.85 -13.06 10.39
C SER A 505 -21.22 -13.44 9.80
N LYS A 506 -21.26 -13.88 8.53
CA LYS A 506 -22.46 -14.45 7.89
C LYS A 506 -23.01 -15.64 8.67
N LYS A 507 -22.16 -16.58 9.10
CA LYS A 507 -22.55 -17.76 9.91
C LYS A 507 -23.14 -17.39 11.27
N LEU A 508 -22.83 -16.22 11.81
CA LEU A 508 -23.39 -15.73 13.07
C LEU A 508 -24.79 -15.13 12.91
N GLY A 509 -25.27 -14.99 11.68
CA GLY A 509 -26.56 -14.38 11.34
C GLY A 509 -26.45 -12.95 10.80
N TYR A 510 -25.24 -12.41 10.66
CA TYR A 510 -25.03 -11.00 10.30
C TYR A 510 -24.70 -10.78 8.82
N GLY A 511 -25.11 -11.68 7.92
CA GLY A 511 -24.81 -11.57 6.48
C GLY A 511 -25.28 -10.26 5.85
N GLU A 512 -26.59 -9.98 5.90
CA GLU A 512 -27.13 -8.74 5.33
C GLU A 512 -26.69 -7.47 6.08
N PRO A 513 -26.66 -7.43 7.43
CA PRO A 513 -26.08 -6.30 8.16
C PRO A 513 -24.63 -6.02 7.80
N LEU A 514 -23.79 -7.06 7.61
CA LEU A 514 -22.41 -6.88 7.15
C LEU A 514 -22.36 -6.31 5.75
N ALA A 515 -23.14 -6.85 4.81
CA ALA A 515 -23.21 -6.34 3.45
C ALA A 515 -23.63 -4.86 3.41
N SER A 516 -24.63 -4.48 4.21
CA SER A 516 -25.08 -3.09 4.35
C SER A 516 -23.99 -2.19 4.94
N GLY A 517 -23.36 -2.61 6.04
CA GLY A 517 -22.26 -1.87 6.68
C GLY A 517 -21.06 -1.67 5.75
N LEU A 518 -20.65 -2.70 5.01
CA LEU A 518 -19.57 -2.61 4.04
C LEU A 518 -19.89 -1.63 2.91
N ILE A 519 -21.12 -1.62 2.39
CA ILE A 519 -21.54 -0.64 1.38
C ILE A 519 -21.43 0.78 1.95
N LYS A 520 -21.92 1.02 3.16
CA LYS A 520 -21.86 2.34 3.80
C LYS A 520 -20.42 2.81 4.02
N ILE A 521 -19.57 1.98 4.61
CA ILE A 521 -18.14 2.31 4.79
C ILE A 521 -17.49 2.64 3.45
N HIS A 522 -17.77 1.85 2.41
CA HIS A 522 -17.17 2.05 1.10
C HIS A 522 -17.64 3.35 0.43
N VAL A 523 -18.92 3.71 0.60
CA VAL A 523 -19.48 4.99 0.14
C VAL A 523 -18.88 6.17 0.92
N GLU A 524 -18.88 6.10 2.25
CA GLU A 524 -18.38 7.17 3.12
C GLU A 524 -16.88 7.40 2.93
N ASN A 525 -16.10 6.34 2.73
CA ASN A 525 -14.67 6.43 2.41
C ASN A 525 -14.38 6.74 0.94
N LYS A 526 -15.41 6.96 0.09
CA LYS A 526 -15.28 7.17 -1.37
C LYS A 526 -14.35 6.13 -2.04
N SER A 527 -14.41 4.90 -1.58
CA SER A 527 -13.53 3.84 -2.03
C SER A 527 -13.86 3.41 -3.45
N ASN A 528 -12.87 2.88 -4.18
CA ASN A 528 -13.03 2.52 -5.58
C ASN A 528 -14.04 1.38 -5.77
N PHE A 529 -15.09 1.62 -6.56
CA PHE A 529 -16.17 0.66 -6.79
C PHE A 529 -15.93 -0.30 -7.95
N ASN A 530 -15.00 0.01 -8.87
CA ASN A 530 -14.72 -0.79 -10.05
C ASN A 530 -13.21 -0.85 -10.31
N PRO A 531 -12.41 -1.45 -9.40
CA PRO A 531 -10.98 -1.52 -9.58
C PRO A 531 -10.60 -2.40 -10.78
N ASP A 532 -9.46 -2.12 -11.40
CA ASP A 532 -8.89 -3.01 -12.42
C ASP A 532 -8.52 -4.36 -11.76
N PRO A 533 -8.84 -5.51 -12.36
CA PRO A 533 -8.57 -6.82 -11.75
C PRO A 533 -7.09 -7.08 -11.49
N LEU A 534 -6.19 -6.65 -12.38
CA LEU A 534 -4.76 -6.86 -12.21
C LEU A 534 -4.19 -5.91 -11.16
N TYR A 535 -4.61 -4.64 -11.19
CA TYR A 535 -4.25 -3.67 -10.17
C TYR A 535 -4.67 -4.12 -8.76
N SER A 536 -5.94 -4.52 -8.60
CA SER A 536 -6.46 -4.97 -7.30
C SER A 536 -5.84 -6.28 -6.83
N ALA A 537 -5.55 -7.21 -7.74
CA ALA A 537 -4.84 -8.43 -7.37
C ALA A 537 -3.45 -8.12 -6.80
N TYR A 538 -2.75 -7.16 -7.39
CA TYR A 538 -1.40 -6.78 -6.97
C TYR A 538 -1.37 -5.92 -5.70
N HIS A 539 -2.19 -4.87 -5.63
CA HIS A 539 -2.09 -3.85 -4.59
C HIS A 539 -3.04 -4.03 -3.40
N TYR A 540 -4.19 -4.68 -3.56
CA TYR A 540 -5.20 -4.69 -2.49
C TYR A 540 -5.01 -5.86 -1.52
N SER A 541 -4.90 -5.54 -0.24
CA SER A 541 -4.95 -6.50 0.87
C SER A 541 -6.38 -6.97 1.19
N HIS A 542 -7.39 -6.20 0.78
CA HIS A 542 -8.82 -6.53 0.90
C HIS A 542 -9.42 -6.79 -0.50
N PRO A 543 -10.28 -7.81 -0.67
CA PRO A 543 -10.96 -8.02 -1.94
C PRO A 543 -11.88 -6.83 -2.27
N PRO A 544 -12.06 -6.50 -3.56
CA PRO A 544 -13.04 -5.51 -4.00
C PRO A 544 -14.43 -5.74 -3.39
N LEU A 545 -15.17 -4.66 -3.08
CA LEU A 545 -16.47 -4.72 -2.42
C LEU A 545 -17.43 -5.70 -3.12
N VAL A 546 -17.49 -5.67 -4.45
CA VAL A 546 -18.38 -6.56 -5.24
C VAL A 546 -18.07 -8.03 -4.99
N GLU A 547 -16.79 -8.40 -4.91
CA GLU A 547 -16.39 -9.79 -4.63
C GLU A 547 -16.87 -10.23 -3.24
N ARG A 548 -16.71 -9.34 -2.23
CA ARG A 548 -17.17 -9.60 -0.86
C ARG A 548 -18.68 -9.71 -0.78
N LEU A 549 -19.41 -8.78 -1.40
CA LEU A 549 -20.88 -8.79 -1.42
C LEU A 549 -21.43 -10.04 -2.10
N ASN A 550 -20.82 -10.48 -3.20
CA ASN A 550 -21.19 -11.74 -3.86
C ASN A 550 -20.96 -12.93 -2.92
N ALA A 551 -19.82 -13.01 -2.22
CA ALA A 551 -19.57 -14.07 -1.24
C ALA A 551 -20.55 -14.04 -0.05
N ILE A 552 -20.98 -12.86 0.38
CA ILE A 552 -21.93 -12.68 1.48
C ILE A 552 -23.38 -13.02 1.04
N ARG A 553 -23.80 -12.63 -0.16
CA ARG A 553 -25.21 -12.73 -0.61
C ARG A 553 -25.52 -13.95 -1.50
N ASP A 554 -24.52 -14.59 -2.13
CA ASP A 554 -24.72 -15.74 -3.01
C ASP A 554 -24.55 -17.10 -2.27
N PRO A 555 -25.50 -18.05 -2.43
CA PRO A 555 -25.53 -19.34 -1.73
C PRO A 555 -24.48 -20.41 -2.11
N ASN A 556 -23.63 -20.25 -3.15
CA ASN A 556 -22.65 -21.28 -3.57
C ASN A 556 -21.17 -20.81 -3.68
N VAL A 557 -20.78 -19.81 -2.89
CA VAL A 557 -19.43 -19.54 -2.33
C VAL A 557 -18.24 -19.42 -3.33
N ALA A 558 -17.87 -18.14 -3.56
CA ALA A 558 -16.59 -17.59 -4.05
C ALA A 558 -16.26 -17.67 -5.56
N PRO A 559 -15.60 -16.63 -6.12
CA PRO A 559 -15.07 -16.68 -7.49
C PRO A 559 -13.97 -17.74 -7.55
N LYS A 560 -14.08 -18.67 -8.51
CA LYS A 560 -12.91 -19.44 -8.95
C LYS A 560 -11.93 -18.44 -9.54
N THR A 561 -10.80 -18.25 -8.86
CA THR A 561 -9.59 -17.73 -9.51
C THR A 561 -9.14 -18.83 -10.48
N GLU A 562 -9.45 -18.69 -11.76
CA GLU A 562 -8.79 -19.47 -12.82
C GLU A 562 -7.35 -18.98 -13.02
#